data_AF-A0A485LA37-F1
#
_entry.id   AF-A0A485LA37-F1
#
_cell.length_a   1.000
_cell.length_b   1.000
_cell.length_c   1.000
_cell.angle_alpha   90.00
_cell.angle_beta   90.00
_cell.angle_gamma   90.00
#
_symmetry.space_group_name_H-M   'P 1'
#
loop_
_entity.id
_entity.type
_entity.pdbx_description
1 polymer ?
#
loop_
_entity_poly.entity_id
_entity_poly.type
_entity_poly.pdbx_seq_one_letter_code
_entity_poly.pdbx_strand_id
1 'polypeptide(L)'
;MSWQKTPTLPLMDMLAYFVDLALAGTPPDDMPTADKLCTEFRTSPKTTYFGRKQLAFVSPIVAGPGWFAIGNSAGFTNPLISPGINAGLVSVLRAATLTLETLGRVSAESHFPPAARYQYVATYSAGPLPRLALLNKVWYNSFRDPRFFECVLTCYWVLGLGDGSIYQQSLTQADQSWLLGVGEPALVDFFSEVLPLIEGPCDGKPADNDVVTRVQALCRSKLDTAAHLCPVPWSSILRCYDDSLVRVPGKTNRTERISDINLVQCTGCTKWRIMRLARCYYCGTQGQGSNRLCANLPSRTRVRTAFA
;
A
#
# COMPACT_ATOMS: atom_id res chain seq x y z
N MET A 1 -8.48 17.83 5.85
CA MET A 1 -7.82 18.81 6.74
C MET A 1 -6.41 18.98 6.22
N SER A 2 -5.85 20.19 6.23
CA SER A 2 -4.47 20.46 5.81
C SER A 2 -3.84 21.36 6.85
N TRP A 3 -2.62 21.02 7.28
CA TRP A 3 -1.83 21.79 8.23
C TRP A 3 -0.95 22.84 7.53
N GLN A 4 -1.19 23.12 6.25
CA GLN A 4 -0.47 24.14 5.50
C GLN A 4 -0.65 25.51 6.20
N LYS A 5 0.45 26.24 6.38
CA LYS A 5 0.58 27.53 7.10
C LYS A 5 0.52 27.50 8.64
N THR A 6 0.41 26.32 9.26
CA THR A 6 0.73 26.19 10.69
C THR A 6 2.18 26.62 10.90
N PRO A 7 2.48 27.57 11.79
CA PRO A 7 3.88 27.90 12.09
C PRO A 7 4.60 26.65 12.62
N THR A 8 5.86 26.46 12.22
CA THR A 8 6.59 25.21 12.47
C THR A 8 6.68 24.86 13.96
N LEU A 9 6.92 25.83 14.84
CA LEU A 9 7.02 25.60 16.30
C LEU A 9 5.70 25.04 16.89
N PRO A 10 4.55 25.71 16.73
CA PRO A 10 3.23 25.13 17.06
C PRO A 10 3.00 23.73 16.50
N LEU A 11 3.42 23.47 15.25
CA LEU A 11 3.29 22.14 14.66
C LEU A 11 4.17 21.10 15.37
N MET A 12 5.38 21.45 15.79
CA MET A 12 6.26 20.58 16.55
C MET A 12 5.68 20.26 17.94
N ASP A 13 5.14 21.26 18.63
CA ASP A 13 4.49 21.07 19.94
C ASP A 13 3.28 20.13 19.83
N MET A 14 2.46 20.32 18.79
CA MET A 14 1.33 19.44 18.49
C MET A 14 1.79 17.98 18.25
N LEU A 15 2.85 17.79 17.46
CA LEU A 15 3.38 16.45 17.16
C LEU A 15 3.98 15.78 18.40
N ALA A 16 4.73 16.52 19.23
CA ALA A 16 5.28 16.03 20.48
C ALA A 16 4.17 15.57 21.44
N TYR A 17 3.14 16.40 21.62
CA TYR A 17 1.99 16.07 22.44
C TYR A 17 1.29 14.77 21.97
N PHE A 18 1.13 14.57 20.65
CA PHE A 18 0.59 13.33 20.12
C PHE A 18 1.46 12.09 20.40
N VAL A 19 2.78 12.24 20.31
CA VAL A 19 3.72 11.16 20.64
C VAL A 19 3.60 10.81 22.11
N ASP A 20 3.54 11.79 23.00
CA ASP A 20 3.38 11.56 24.44
C ASP A 20 2.08 10.81 24.76
N LEU A 21 0.96 11.22 24.15
CA LEU A 21 -0.32 10.52 24.31
C LEU A 21 -0.25 9.07 23.82
N ALA A 22 0.41 8.83 22.68
CA ALA A 22 0.58 7.49 22.13
C ALA A 22 1.47 6.61 23.03
N LEU A 23 2.57 7.15 23.55
CA LEU A 23 3.45 6.47 24.50
C LEU A 23 2.76 6.17 25.83
N ALA A 24 1.88 7.06 26.28
CA ALA A 24 1.05 6.84 27.47
C ALA A 24 -0.06 5.79 27.26
N GLY A 25 -0.24 5.25 26.04
CA GLY A 25 -1.29 4.31 25.72
C GLY A 25 -2.70 4.92 25.78
N THR A 26 -2.80 6.23 25.56
CA THR A 26 -4.08 6.95 25.61
C THR A 26 -5.10 6.28 24.69
N PRO A 27 -6.30 5.92 25.17
CA PRO A 27 -7.33 5.33 24.33
C PRO A 27 -7.64 6.20 23.12
N PRO A 28 -7.91 5.62 21.94
CA PRO A 28 -8.23 6.40 20.73
C PRO A 28 -9.42 7.36 20.90
N ASP A 29 -10.39 6.99 21.74
CA ASP A 29 -11.56 7.81 22.06
C ASP A 29 -11.26 8.93 23.08
N ASP A 30 -10.06 8.98 23.65
CA ASP A 30 -9.61 10.05 24.54
C ASP A 30 -8.64 11.02 23.84
N MET A 31 -8.04 10.62 22.73
CA MET A 31 -7.17 11.45 21.89
C MET A 31 -7.86 12.75 21.42
N PRO A 32 -7.18 13.91 21.41
CA PRO A 32 -7.73 15.16 20.94
C PRO A 32 -8.18 15.07 19.48
N THR A 33 -9.26 15.77 19.15
CA THR A 33 -9.81 15.78 17.80
C THR A 33 -8.98 16.70 16.90
N ALA A 34 -8.97 16.40 15.60
CA ALA A 34 -8.24 17.20 14.64
C ALA A 34 -8.69 18.68 14.62
N ASP A 35 -9.97 18.97 14.87
CA ASP A 35 -10.50 20.34 14.97
C ASP A 35 -10.02 21.06 16.24
N LYS A 36 -9.94 20.35 17.37
CA LYS A 36 -9.39 20.88 18.62
C LYS A 36 -7.94 21.32 18.40
N LEU A 37 -7.16 20.47 17.76
CA LEU A 37 -5.76 20.73 17.42
C LEU A 37 -5.62 21.87 16.39
N CYS A 38 -6.50 21.94 15.38
CA CYS A 38 -6.49 23.07 14.44
C CYS A 38 -6.80 24.40 15.13
N THR A 39 -7.68 24.42 16.12
CA THR A 39 -8.00 25.63 16.90
C THR A 39 -6.81 26.04 17.76
N GLU A 40 -6.16 25.06 18.40
CA GLU A 40 -4.99 25.28 19.24
C GLU A 40 -3.77 25.75 18.43
N PHE A 41 -3.60 25.26 17.19
CA PHE A 41 -2.36 25.44 16.41
C PHE A 41 -2.50 26.29 15.11
N ARG A 42 -3.71 26.80 14.77
CA ARG A 42 -4.02 27.81 13.71
C ARG A 42 -3.56 27.49 12.26
N THR A 43 -4.48 27.02 11.40
CA THR A 43 -4.14 26.53 10.03
C THR A 43 -5.01 27.09 8.88
N SER A 44 -4.49 27.16 7.64
CA SER A 44 -5.28 27.48 6.42
C SER A 44 -4.52 27.23 5.10
N PRO A 45 -5.08 26.52 4.09
CA PRO A 45 -4.43 26.32 2.79
C PRO A 45 -4.84 27.33 1.70
N LYS A 46 -3.97 27.48 0.70
CA LYS A 46 -4.28 27.29 -0.74
C LYS A 46 -3.05 27.56 -1.63
N THR A 47 -2.58 26.53 -2.32
CA THR A 47 -1.84 26.60 -3.59
C THR A 47 -2.73 25.96 -4.64
N THR A 48 -3.05 26.67 -5.71
CA THR A 48 -4.20 26.32 -6.57
C THR A 48 -3.87 25.23 -7.59
N TYR A 49 -2.65 25.18 -8.13
CA TYR A 49 -2.26 24.24 -9.18
C TYR A 49 -0.79 23.80 -9.06
N PHE A 50 -0.51 22.55 -9.45
CA PHE A 50 0.84 22.00 -9.59
C PHE A 50 0.95 21.21 -10.89
N GLY A 51 2.06 21.36 -11.59
CA GLY A 51 2.39 20.57 -12.77
C GLY A 51 3.75 19.91 -12.61
N ARG A 52 3.84 18.62 -12.93
CA ARG A 52 5.11 17.89 -13.06
C ARG A 52 5.06 17.02 -14.31
N LYS A 53 6.04 17.20 -15.20
CA LYS A 53 6.23 16.40 -16.42
C LYS A 53 7.35 15.40 -16.19
N GLN A 54 7.43 14.37 -17.04
CA GLN A 54 8.47 13.33 -16.99
C GLN A 54 8.60 12.71 -15.60
N LEU A 55 7.51 12.07 -15.14
CA LEU A 55 7.44 11.52 -13.79
C LEU A 55 8.45 10.39 -13.58
N ALA A 56 8.54 9.46 -14.53
CA ALA A 56 9.34 8.25 -14.36
C ALA A 56 10.83 8.51 -14.63
N PHE A 57 11.69 8.06 -13.73
CA PHE A 57 13.15 8.07 -13.88
C PHE A 57 13.80 6.99 -13.02
N VAL A 58 15.04 6.63 -13.34
CA VAL A 58 15.86 5.67 -12.58
C VAL A 58 17.26 6.25 -12.45
N SER A 59 17.83 6.20 -11.26
CA SER A 59 19.24 6.52 -11.04
C SER A 59 20.08 5.27 -11.32
N PRO A 60 21.02 5.31 -12.27
CA PRO A 60 21.83 4.14 -12.64
C PRO A 60 22.82 3.75 -11.53
N ILE A 61 23.21 4.70 -10.67
CA ILE A 61 24.11 4.49 -9.54
C ILE A 61 23.39 4.97 -8.28
N VAL A 62 23.22 4.08 -7.30
CA VAL A 62 22.49 4.35 -6.06
C VAL A 62 23.29 4.06 -4.79
N ALA A 63 24.57 3.71 -4.94
CA ALA A 63 25.49 3.57 -3.82
C ALA A 63 26.93 3.75 -4.27
N GLY A 64 27.78 4.14 -3.33
CA GLY A 64 29.22 4.27 -3.51
C GLY A 64 29.96 4.27 -2.17
N PRO A 65 31.27 4.56 -2.17
CA PRO A 65 32.03 4.67 -0.94
C PRO A 65 31.42 5.69 0.02
N GLY A 66 30.93 5.22 1.17
CA GLY A 66 30.37 6.07 2.22
C GLY A 66 28.96 6.62 1.97
N TRP A 67 28.26 6.17 0.93
CA TRP A 67 26.91 6.69 0.64
C TRP A 67 25.99 5.67 -0.06
N PHE A 68 24.68 5.87 0.10
CA PHE A 68 23.59 5.21 -0.62
C PHE A 68 22.47 6.21 -0.88
N ALA A 69 21.71 6.03 -1.97
CA ALA A 69 20.51 6.78 -2.30
C ALA A 69 19.27 5.97 -1.92
N ILE A 70 18.27 6.62 -1.31
CA ILE A 70 17.01 5.99 -0.84
C ILE A 70 15.79 6.62 -1.50
N GLY A 71 14.68 5.88 -1.52
CA GLY A 71 13.39 6.33 -2.01
C GLY A 71 13.46 6.88 -3.44
N ASN A 72 12.88 8.06 -3.64
CA ASN A 72 12.83 8.71 -4.95
C ASN A 72 14.21 9.11 -5.50
N SER A 73 15.25 9.25 -4.66
CA SER A 73 16.60 9.57 -5.18
C SER A 73 17.19 8.42 -6.01
N ALA A 74 16.68 7.21 -5.84
CA ALA A 74 17.09 6.04 -6.61
C ALA A 74 16.18 5.77 -7.83
N GLY A 75 14.93 6.24 -7.79
CA GLY A 75 14.03 6.22 -8.94
C GLY A 75 12.57 6.39 -8.55
N PHE A 76 11.73 6.68 -9.55
CA PHE A 76 10.28 6.81 -9.38
C PHE A 76 9.58 6.36 -10.67
N THR A 77 8.37 5.83 -10.55
CA THR A 77 7.56 5.40 -11.71
C THR A 77 6.34 6.30 -11.89
N ASN A 78 5.32 6.14 -11.05
CA ASN A 78 4.03 6.79 -11.18
C ASN A 78 3.32 6.84 -9.80
N PRO A 79 2.41 7.79 -9.55
CA PRO A 79 1.60 7.80 -8.33
C PRO A 79 0.62 6.62 -8.19
N LEU A 80 0.29 5.90 -9.27
CA LEU A 80 -0.68 4.81 -9.28
C LEU A 80 -0.22 3.65 -8.37
N ILE A 81 -1.09 3.22 -7.44
CA ILE A 81 -0.80 2.27 -6.34
C ILE A 81 0.25 2.80 -5.32
N SER A 82 0.59 4.10 -5.38
CA SER A 82 1.46 4.79 -4.41
C SER A 82 2.85 4.14 -4.15
N PRO A 83 3.60 3.69 -5.17
CA PRO A 83 4.89 3.00 -4.97
C PRO A 83 5.97 3.89 -4.37
N GLY A 84 5.97 5.20 -4.64
CA GLY A 84 7.04 6.09 -4.18
C GLY A 84 7.24 6.11 -2.66
N ILE A 85 6.17 5.90 -1.89
CA ILE A 85 6.24 5.75 -0.43
C ILE A 85 6.26 4.28 -0.06
N ASN A 86 5.29 3.49 -0.52
CA ASN A 86 5.11 2.12 -0.02
C ASN A 86 6.25 1.18 -0.44
N ALA A 87 6.66 1.21 -1.72
CA ALA A 87 7.84 0.47 -2.17
C ALA A 87 9.14 1.22 -1.84
N GLY A 88 9.11 2.56 -1.85
CA GLY A 88 10.27 3.38 -1.48
C GLY A 88 10.76 3.13 -0.05
N LEU A 89 9.84 2.95 0.90
CA LEU A 89 10.15 2.68 2.32
C LEU A 89 11.06 1.45 2.49
N VAL A 90 10.93 0.45 1.62
CA VAL A 90 11.80 -0.74 1.62
C VAL A 90 13.28 -0.35 1.46
N SER A 91 13.63 0.54 0.52
CA SER A 91 15.03 1.00 0.39
C SER A 91 15.52 1.70 1.64
N VAL A 92 14.67 2.53 2.25
CA VAL A 92 15.02 3.29 3.45
C VAL A 92 15.37 2.33 4.58
N LEU A 93 14.53 1.32 4.82
CA LEU A 93 14.72 0.33 5.86
C LEU A 93 15.94 -0.55 5.60
N ARG A 94 16.15 -0.98 4.35
CA ARG A 94 17.33 -1.76 3.96
C ARG A 94 18.61 -0.95 4.14
N ALA A 95 18.61 0.31 3.73
CA ALA A 95 19.74 1.22 3.89
C ALA A 95 20.06 1.47 5.37
N ALA A 96 19.04 1.66 6.22
CA ALA A 96 19.22 1.78 7.66
C ALA A 96 19.85 0.51 8.29
N THR A 97 19.38 -0.67 7.89
CA THR A 97 19.94 -1.96 8.34
C THR A 97 21.42 -2.07 7.95
N LEU A 98 21.75 -1.82 6.68
CA LEU A 98 23.13 -1.87 6.19
C LEU A 98 24.04 -0.82 6.84
N THR A 99 23.48 0.33 7.23
CA THR A 99 24.22 1.37 7.97
C THR A 99 24.63 0.86 9.34
N LEU A 100 23.72 0.25 10.09
CA LEU A 100 24.02 -0.34 11.40
C LEU A 100 25.04 -1.48 11.28
N GLU A 101 24.87 -2.38 10.32
CA GLU A 101 25.81 -3.47 10.05
C GLU A 101 27.21 -2.95 9.71
N THR A 102 27.29 -1.86 8.93
CA THR A 102 28.57 -1.27 8.53
C THR A 102 29.22 -0.57 9.71
N LEU A 103 28.50 0.30 10.43
CA LEU A 103 29.03 1.06 11.55
C LEU A 103 29.42 0.14 12.73
N GLY A 104 28.66 -0.92 12.98
CA GLY A 104 28.96 -1.91 14.02
C GLY A 104 30.19 -2.77 13.73
N ARG A 105 30.64 -2.84 12.46
CA ARG A 105 31.87 -3.54 12.06
C ARG A 105 33.10 -2.63 12.03
N VAL A 106 32.96 -1.35 12.37
CA VAL A 106 34.08 -0.39 12.43
C VAL A 106 34.88 -0.62 13.72
N SER A 107 35.58 -1.76 13.79
CA SER A 107 36.88 -1.81 14.43
C SER A 107 37.93 -1.58 13.35
N ALA A 108 38.55 -0.39 13.37
CA ALA A 108 39.82 -0.02 12.74
C ALA A 108 40.25 -0.82 11.48
N GLU A 109 39.62 -0.54 10.33
CA GLU A 109 40.26 -0.45 9.00
C GLU A 109 39.19 -0.33 7.91
N SER A 110 38.80 0.92 7.68
CA SER A 110 38.42 1.52 6.38
C SER A 110 38.14 0.55 5.24
N HIS A 111 36.86 0.21 5.03
CA HIS A 111 36.10 0.44 3.79
C HIS A 111 34.74 -0.26 3.91
N PHE A 112 33.65 0.42 3.50
CA PHE A 112 32.35 -0.24 3.29
C PHE A 112 32.57 -1.39 2.30
N PRO A 113 32.43 -2.66 2.70
CA PRO A 113 32.85 -3.78 1.88
C PRO A 113 32.10 -3.75 0.55
N PRO A 114 32.78 -3.90 -0.60
CA PRO A 114 32.15 -3.85 -1.92
C PRO A 114 30.90 -4.74 -2.02
N ALA A 115 30.92 -5.90 -1.37
CA ALA A 115 29.81 -6.85 -1.33
C ALA A 115 28.49 -6.24 -0.80
N ALA A 116 28.53 -5.41 0.25
CA ALA A 116 27.33 -4.77 0.78
C ALA A 116 26.77 -3.71 -0.19
N ARG A 117 27.64 -3.08 -1.01
CA ARG A 117 27.22 -2.12 -2.06
C ARG A 117 26.54 -2.84 -3.21
N TYR A 118 27.14 -3.93 -3.68
CA TYR A 118 26.55 -4.77 -4.73
C TYR A 118 25.20 -5.33 -4.29
N GLN A 119 25.09 -5.75 -3.02
CA GLN A 119 23.83 -6.20 -2.47
C GLN A 119 22.77 -5.09 -2.48
N TYR A 120 23.09 -3.86 -2.06
CA TYR A 120 22.13 -2.74 -2.10
C TYR A 120 21.68 -2.39 -3.53
N VAL A 121 22.63 -2.29 -4.47
CA VAL A 121 22.34 -2.01 -5.88
C VAL A 121 21.46 -3.10 -6.50
N ALA A 122 21.76 -4.38 -6.22
CA ALA A 122 20.95 -5.51 -6.66
C ALA A 122 19.55 -5.51 -6.04
N THR A 123 19.44 -5.17 -4.75
CA THR A 123 18.17 -5.12 -4.02
C THR A 123 17.27 -3.98 -4.50
N TYR A 124 17.79 -2.89 -5.07
CA TYR A 124 16.95 -1.70 -5.35
C TYR A 124 16.94 -1.17 -6.80
N SER A 125 18.09 -1.04 -7.46
CA SER A 125 18.13 -0.48 -8.83
C SER A 125 17.92 -1.52 -9.91
N ALA A 126 18.48 -2.73 -9.74
CA ALA A 126 18.42 -3.77 -10.75
C ALA A 126 17.13 -4.63 -10.69
N GLY A 127 16.42 -4.64 -9.56
CA GLY A 127 15.22 -5.47 -9.35
C GLY A 127 13.91 -4.69 -9.28
N PRO A 128 13.63 -3.96 -8.19
CA PRO A 128 12.32 -3.34 -7.93
C PRO A 128 11.83 -2.35 -8.97
N LEU A 129 12.68 -1.41 -9.42
CA LEU A 129 12.24 -0.32 -10.30
C LEU A 129 11.74 -0.81 -11.68
N PRO A 130 12.45 -1.71 -12.39
CA PRO A 130 11.92 -2.32 -13.60
C PRO A 130 10.58 -3.03 -13.39
N ARG A 131 10.42 -3.74 -12.27
CA ARG A 131 9.16 -4.45 -11.96
C ARG A 131 8.02 -3.49 -11.63
N LEU A 132 8.29 -2.39 -10.93
CA LEU A 132 7.32 -1.31 -10.70
C LEU A 132 6.96 -0.58 -12.00
N ALA A 133 7.90 -0.47 -12.94
CA ALA A 133 7.62 0.07 -14.27
C ALA A 133 6.72 -0.87 -15.08
N LEU A 134 6.93 -2.20 -14.98
CA LEU A 134 6.05 -3.22 -15.56
C LEU A 134 4.63 -3.13 -14.98
N LEU A 135 4.50 -3.10 -13.64
CA LEU A 135 3.22 -2.88 -12.94
C LEU A 135 2.50 -1.65 -13.49
N ASN A 136 3.20 -0.52 -13.60
CA ASN A 136 2.63 0.71 -14.13
C ASN A 136 2.16 0.56 -15.58
N LYS A 137 2.96 -0.06 -16.46
CA LYS A 137 2.58 -0.31 -17.86
C LYS A 137 1.34 -1.18 -17.96
N VAL A 138 1.26 -2.27 -17.19
CA VAL A 138 0.11 -3.16 -17.16
C VAL A 138 -1.14 -2.42 -16.72
N TRP A 139 -1.08 -1.64 -15.63
CA TRP A 139 -2.23 -0.87 -15.17
C TRP A 139 -2.74 0.11 -16.22
N TYR A 140 -1.86 0.94 -16.78
CA TYR A 140 -2.27 1.96 -17.74
C TYR A 140 -2.84 1.35 -19.02
N ASN A 141 -2.31 0.22 -19.48
CA ASN A 141 -2.88 -0.50 -20.61
C ASN A 141 -4.21 -1.19 -20.26
N SER A 142 -4.37 -1.68 -19.03
CA SER A 142 -5.64 -2.26 -18.57
C SER A 142 -6.77 -1.23 -18.51
N PHE A 143 -6.47 0.06 -18.31
CA PHE A 143 -7.48 1.13 -18.31
C PHE A 143 -8.10 1.40 -19.67
N ARG A 144 -7.52 0.88 -20.76
CA ARG A 144 -8.05 1.07 -22.13
C ARG A 144 -9.42 0.42 -22.32
N ASP A 145 -9.71 -0.64 -21.56
CA ASP A 145 -11.01 -1.31 -21.59
C ASP A 145 -11.42 -1.69 -20.16
N PRO A 146 -12.64 -1.34 -19.70
CA PRO A 146 -13.09 -1.68 -18.36
C PRO A 146 -13.05 -3.19 -18.07
N ARG A 147 -13.19 -4.04 -19.11
CA ARG A 147 -13.14 -5.50 -18.99
C ARG A 147 -11.71 -5.99 -18.73
N PHE A 148 -10.69 -5.34 -19.28
CA PHE A 148 -9.29 -5.61 -18.93
C PHE A 148 -8.99 -5.16 -17.51
N PHE A 149 -9.36 -3.93 -17.16
CA PHE A 149 -9.09 -3.40 -15.83
C PHE A 149 -9.67 -4.30 -14.74
N GLU A 150 -10.94 -4.71 -14.88
CA GLU A 150 -11.61 -5.56 -13.89
C GLU A 150 -10.90 -6.90 -13.67
N CYS A 151 -10.54 -7.64 -14.74
CA CYS A 151 -9.91 -8.95 -14.58
C CYS A 151 -8.43 -8.87 -14.16
N VAL A 152 -7.65 -7.93 -14.72
CA VAL A 152 -6.24 -7.72 -14.37
C VAL A 152 -6.09 -7.24 -12.92
N LEU A 153 -6.98 -6.34 -12.47
CA LEU A 153 -7.03 -5.90 -11.07
C LEU A 153 -7.24 -7.08 -10.12
N THR A 154 -8.15 -7.99 -10.47
CA THR A 154 -8.44 -9.17 -9.64
C THR A 154 -7.23 -10.09 -9.54
N CYS A 155 -6.54 -10.37 -10.65
CA CYS A 155 -5.28 -11.12 -10.62
C CYS A 155 -4.21 -10.43 -9.77
N TYR A 156 -4.11 -9.10 -9.81
CA TYR A 156 -3.17 -8.36 -8.96
C TYR A 156 -3.45 -8.57 -7.46
N TRP A 157 -4.71 -8.47 -7.03
CA TRP A 157 -5.07 -8.71 -5.62
C TRP A 157 -4.70 -10.12 -5.18
N VAL A 158 -4.94 -11.11 -6.01
CA VAL A 158 -4.77 -12.52 -5.63
C VAL A 158 -3.30 -12.93 -5.70
N LEU A 159 -2.62 -12.65 -6.82
CA LEU A 159 -1.24 -13.07 -7.06
C LEU A 159 -0.21 -12.15 -6.37
N GLY A 160 -0.54 -10.87 -6.19
CA GLY A 160 0.38 -9.87 -5.66
C GLY A 160 0.20 -9.59 -4.17
N LEU A 161 -1.03 -9.59 -3.66
CA LEU A 161 -1.30 -9.26 -2.25
C LEU A 161 -1.59 -10.48 -1.38
N GLY A 162 -1.94 -11.62 -1.99
CA GLY A 162 -2.16 -12.87 -1.28
C GLY A 162 -3.21 -12.74 -0.17
N ASP A 163 -2.93 -13.33 0.99
CA ASP A 163 -3.84 -13.36 2.14
C ASP A 163 -3.74 -12.13 3.05
N GLY A 164 -2.89 -11.16 2.69
CA GLY A 164 -2.64 -9.97 3.50
C GLY A 164 -1.86 -10.24 4.79
N SER A 165 -1.32 -11.45 5.00
CA SER A 165 -0.46 -11.79 6.16
C SER A 165 0.87 -11.02 6.19
N ILE A 166 1.20 -10.33 5.08
CA ILE A 166 2.40 -9.50 4.87
C ILE A 166 2.41 -8.27 5.80
N TYR A 167 1.27 -7.85 6.36
CA TYR A 167 1.21 -6.74 7.31
C TYR A 167 1.41 -7.20 8.76
N GLN A 168 2.63 -7.67 9.08
CA GLN A 168 3.02 -7.96 10.47
C GLN A 168 3.52 -6.69 11.18
N GLN A 169 3.50 -6.71 12.52
CA GLN A 169 4.00 -5.59 13.34
C GLN A 169 5.52 -5.39 13.21
N SER A 170 6.25 -6.41 12.74
CA SER A 170 7.68 -6.38 12.49
C SER A 170 7.96 -6.53 11.00
N LEU A 171 8.77 -5.62 10.47
CA LEU A 171 9.29 -5.72 9.11
C LEU A 171 10.35 -6.81 9.03
N THR A 172 10.10 -7.79 8.19
CA THR A 172 10.97 -8.92 7.88
C THR A 172 11.71 -8.69 6.57
N GLN A 173 12.69 -9.55 6.26
CA GLN A 173 13.34 -9.54 4.94
C GLN A 173 12.35 -9.89 3.81
N ALA A 174 11.31 -10.69 4.09
CA ALA A 174 10.28 -11.01 3.12
C ALA A 174 9.45 -9.77 2.74
N ASP A 175 9.17 -8.88 3.70
CA ASP A 175 8.46 -7.62 3.46
C ASP A 175 9.28 -6.67 2.58
N GLN A 176 10.61 -6.76 2.66
CA GLN A 176 11.51 -6.02 1.77
C GLN A 176 11.45 -6.53 0.33
N SER A 177 11.20 -7.82 0.12
CA SER A 177 11.04 -8.37 -1.23
C SER A 177 9.66 -8.14 -1.84
N TRP A 178 8.61 -7.95 -1.04
CA TRP A 178 7.22 -7.93 -1.52
C TRP A 178 6.90 -6.79 -2.51
N LEU A 179 7.34 -5.56 -2.24
CA LEU A 179 7.29 -4.42 -3.19
C LEU A 179 5.92 -4.21 -3.85
N LEU A 180 4.84 -4.05 -3.08
CA LEU A 180 3.48 -3.93 -3.64
C LEU A 180 3.06 -5.12 -4.52
N GLY A 181 3.55 -6.31 -4.20
CA GLY A 181 3.26 -7.55 -4.91
C GLY A 181 4.18 -7.83 -6.09
N VAL A 182 4.98 -6.87 -6.56
CA VAL A 182 5.92 -7.13 -7.67
C VAL A 182 7.18 -7.88 -7.22
N GLY A 183 7.30 -8.17 -5.93
CA GLY A 183 8.17 -9.20 -5.40
C GLY A 183 7.79 -10.61 -5.85
N GLU A 184 6.48 -10.85 -5.99
CA GLU A 184 5.90 -12.16 -6.25
C GLU A 184 6.16 -12.62 -7.69
N PRO A 185 6.89 -13.74 -7.89
CA PRO A 185 7.19 -14.24 -9.23
C PRO A 185 5.91 -14.49 -10.05
N ALA A 186 4.88 -15.09 -9.43
CA ALA A 186 3.62 -15.39 -10.09
C ALA A 186 2.93 -14.13 -10.66
N LEU A 187 3.03 -12.99 -9.96
CA LEU A 187 2.49 -11.73 -10.46
C LEU A 187 3.32 -11.20 -11.64
N VAL A 188 4.65 -11.21 -11.52
CA VAL A 188 5.56 -10.72 -12.57
C VAL A 188 5.43 -11.54 -13.85
N ASP A 189 5.30 -12.86 -13.72
CA ASP A 189 5.08 -13.78 -14.84
C ASP A 189 3.74 -13.48 -15.52
N PHE A 190 2.67 -13.35 -14.73
CA PHE A 190 1.35 -12.97 -15.25
C PHE A 190 1.40 -11.62 -15.98
N PHE A 191 2.05 -10.61 -15.41
CA PHE A 191 2.19 -9.30 -16.03
C PHE A 191 3.00 -9.34 -17.32
N SER A 192 4.06 -10.13 -17.38
CA SER A 192 4.85 -10.32 -18.59
C SER A 192 4.06 -11.03 -19.69
N GLU A 193 3.14 -11.92 -19.32
CA GLU A 193 2.26 -12.65 -20.24
C GLU A 193 1.08 -11.80 -20.73
N VAL A 194 0.45 -11.02 -19.85
CA VAL A 194 -0.75 -10.24 -20.19
C VAL A 194 -0.43 -8.94 -20.91
N LEU A 195 0.70 -8.28 -20.60
CA LEU A 195 1.04 -6.97 -21.18
C LEU A 195 0.99 -6.98 -22.72
N PRO A 196 1.62 -7.94 -23.43
CA PRO A 196 1.56 -7.99 -24.89
C PRO A 196 0.14 -8.16 -25.46
N LEU A 197 -0.80 -8.70 -24.68
CA LEU A 197 -2.19 -8.88 -25.09
C LEU A 197 -3.01 -7.59 -24.95
N ILE A 198 -2.70 -6.78 -23.94
CA ILE A 198 -3.47 -5.56 -23.60
C ILE A 198 -2.79 -4.27 -24.07
N GLU A 199 -1.54 -4.34 -24.53
CA GLU A 199 -0.81 -3.18 -25.03
C GLU A 199 -1.43 -2.66 -26.33
N GLY A 200 -1.41 -1.34 -26.51
CA GLY A 200 -1.88 -0.70 -27.74
C GLY A 200 -2.20 0.78 -27.56
N PRO A 201 -2.76 1.43 -28.59
CA PRO A 201 -2.97 2.87 -28.58
C PRO A 201 -4.00 3.31 -27.54
N CYS A 202 -3.76 4.46 -26.94
CA CYS A 202 -4.74 5.17 -26.09
C CYS A 202 -5.59 6.10 -26.96
N ASP A 203 -6.36 5.53 -27.88
CA ASP A 203 -7.21 6.25 -28.84
C ASP A 203 -8.69 6.31 -28.42
N GLY A 204 -9.02 5.80 -27.23
CA GLY A 204 -10.37 5.77 -26.69
C GLY A 204 -11.28 4.71 -27.30
N LYS A 205 -10.75 3.82 -28.16
CA LYS A 205 -11.52 2.72 -28.73
C LYS A 205 -11.48 1.51 -27.79
N PRO A 206 -12.59 0.76 -27.67
CA PRO A 206 -12.60 -0.49 -26.91
C PRO A 206 -11.67 -1.50 -27.57
N ALA A 207 -11.16 -2.43 -26.76
CA ALA A 207 -10.36 -3.52 -27.29
C ALA A 207 -11.24 -4.50 -28.09
N ASP A 208 -10.61 -5.19 -29.04
CA ASP A 208 -11.24 -6.27 -29.80
C ASP A 208 -11.79 -7.34 -28.85
N ASN A 209 -13.01 -7.82 -29.11
CA ASN A 209 -13.67 -8.84 -28.30
C ASN A 209 -12.87 -10.14 -28.24
N ASP A 210 -12.14 -10.51 -29.29
CA ASP A 210 -11.32 -11.71 -29.30
C ASP A 210 -10.13 -11.56 -28.33
N VAL A 211 -9.53 -10.38 -28.30
CA VAL A 211 -8.45 -10.04 -27.36
C VAL A 211 -8.98 -10.04 -25.92
N VAL A 212 -10.16 -9.44 -25.69
CA VAL A 212 -10.83 -9.45 -24.38
C VAL A 212 -11.10 -10.86 -23.89
N THR A 213 -11.64 -11.72 -24.75
CA THR A 213 -11.91 -13.12 -24.41
C THR A 213 -10.64 -13.85 -24.02
N ARG A 214 -9.54 -13.66 -24.77
CA ARG A 214 -8.23 -14.26 -24.46
C ARG A 214 -7.67 -13.79 -23.13
N VAL A 215 -7.74 -12.49 -22.84
CA VAL A 215 -7.24 -11.91 -21.58
C VAL A 215 -8.08 -12.40 -20.39
N GLN A 216 -9.40 -12.48 -20.53
CA GLN A 216 -10.28 -13.02 -19.49
C GLN A 216 -10.00 -14.50 -19.21
N ALA A 217 -9.79 -15.31 -20.26
CA ALA A 217 -9.42 -16.71 -20.12
C ALA A 217 -8.07 -16.88 -19.41
N LEU A 218 -7.07 -16.07 -19.78
CA LEU A 218 -5.78 -16.05 -19.08
C LEU A 218 -5.95 -15.70 -17.60
N CYS A 219 -6.68 -14.64 -17.28
CA CYS A 219 -6.92 -14.23 -15.90
C CYS A 219 -7.63 -15.35 -15.11
N ARG A 220 -8.67 -15.95 -15.67
CA ARG A 220 -9.41 -17.06 -15.03
C ARG A 220 -8.48 -18.23 -14.71
N SER A 221 -7.66 -18.64 -15.66
CA SER A 221 -6.68 -19.73 -15.48
C SER A 221 -5.70 -19.45 -14.32
N LYS A 222 -5.17 -18.23 -14.23
CA LYS A 222 -4.29 -17.83 -13.11
C LYS A 222 -5.03 -17.80 -11.78
N LEU A 223 -6.26 -17.29 -11.75
CA LEU A 223 -7.08 -17.24 -10.53
C LEU A 223 -7.48 -18.64 -10.04
N ASP A 224 -7.83 -19.56 -10.93
CA ASP A 224 -8.16 -20.96 -10.55
C ASP A 224 -6.95 -21.66 -9.94
N THR A 225 -5.76 -21.40 -10.49
CA THR A 225 -4.50 -21.92 -9.94
C THR A 225 -4.18 -21.32 -8.57
N ALA A 226 -4.56 -20.06 -8.31
CA ALA A 226 -4.22 -19.38 -7.06
C ALA A 226 -5.29 -19.50 -5.96
N ALA A 227 -6.55 -19.76 -6.32
CA ALA A 227 -7.69 -19.68 -5.40
C ALA A 227 -7.56 -20.61 -4.17
N HIS A 228 -6.92 -21.77 -4.31
CA HIS A 228 -6.71 -22.72 -3.21
C HIS A 228 -5.53 -22.36 -2.30
N LEU A 229 -4.61 -21.49 -2.77
CA LEU A 229 -3.43 -21.08 -2.01
C LEU A 229 -3.72 -19.93 -1.04
N CYS A 230 -4.86 -19.27 -1.22
CA CYS A 230 -5.20 -18.05 -0.50
C CYS A 230 -6.64 -18.13 0.04
N PRO A 231 -6.87 -18.69 1.24
CA PRO A 231 -8.18 -18.91 1.83
C PRO A 231 -8.78 -17.60 2.41
N VAL A 232 -8.76 -16.55 1.59
CA VAL A 232 -9.32 -15.24 1.91
C VAL A 232 -10.81 -15.23 1.57
N PRO A 233 -11.66 -14.60 2.41
CA PRO A 233 -13.06 -14.36 2.07
C PRO A 233 -13.16 -13.26 1.00
N TRP A 234 -12.81 -13.58 -0.25
CA TRP A 234 -12.75 -12.62 -1.35
C TRP A 234 -14.07 -11.89 -1.57
N SER A 235 -15.21 -12.54 -1.32
CA SER A 235 -16.53 -11.92 -1.40
C SER A 235 -16.76 -10.78 -0.40
N SER A 236 -15.97 -10.74 0.68
CA SER A 236 -15.97 -9.66 1.67
C SER A 236 -15.08 -8.48 1.26
N ILE A 237 -14.05 -8.72 0.44
CA ILE A 237 -13.13 -7.68 -0.04
C ILE A 237 -13.65 -7.07 -1.34
N LEU A 238 -13.96 -7.94 -2.31
CA LEU A 238 -14.31 -7.60 -3.67
C LEU A 238 -15.83 -7.57 -3.82
N ARG A 239 -16.35 -6.37 -4.07
CA ARG A 239 -17.79 -6.10 -4.08
C ARG A 239 -18.55 -6.95 -5.10
N CYS A 240 -17.98 -7.18 -6.26
CA CYS A 240 -18.65 -7.83 -7.39
C CYS A 240 -18.35 -9.33 -7.54
N TYR A 241 -17.61 -9.93 -6.60
CA TYR A 241 -17.10 -11.31 -6.73
C TYR A 241 -17.55 -12.21 -5.58
N ASP A 242 -17.66 -13.52 -5.81
CA ASP A 242 -17.77 -14.51 -4.73
C ASP A 242 -16.39 -14.92 -4.19
N ASP A 243 -16.36 -15.88 -3.25
CA ASP A 243 -15.12 -16.39 -2.66
C ASP A 243 -14.28 -17.23 -3.65
N SER A 244 -14.88 -17.69 -4.75
CA SER A 244 -14.19 -18.36 -5.87
C SER A 244 -13.66 -17.38 -6.92
N LEU A 245 -13.72 -16.07 -6.63
CA LEU A 245 -13.31 -15.00 -7.51
C LEU A 245 -14.07 -15.02 -8.85
N VAL A 246 -15.32 -15.49 -8.84
CA VAL A 246 -16.24 -15.42 -9.97
C VAL A 246 -17.11 -14.17 -9.80
N ARG A 247 -17.26 -13.42 -10.89
CA ARG A 247 -18.09 -12.22 -10.89
C ARG A 247 -19.56 -12.60 -10.74
N VAL A 248 -20.25 -12.00 -9.76
CA VAL A 248 -21.68 -12.24 -9.49
C VAL A 248 -22.49 -11.03 -9.98
N PRO A 249 -23.27 -11.16 -11.07
CA PRO A 249 -24.11 -10.08 -11.58
C PRO A 249 -25.07 -9.54 -10.51
N GLY A 250 -25.16 -8.22 -10.39
CA GLY A 250 -26.03 -7.56 -9.41
C GLY A 250 -25.52 -7.56 -7.97
N LYS A 251 -24.41 -8.22 -7.65
CA LYS A 251 -23.81 -8.15 -6.31
C LYS A 251 -23.23 -6.75 -6.06
N THR A 252 -23.80 -6.06 -5.08
CA THR A 252 -23.39 -4.71 -4.66
C THR A 252 -22.85 -4.67 -3.23
N ASN A 253 -23.02 -5.74 -2.47
CA ASN A 253 -22.63 -5.81 -1.08
C ASN A 253 -21.32 -6.60 -0.91
N ARG A 254 -20.45 -6.10 -0.04
CA ARG A 254 -19.38 -6.91 0.57
C ARG A 254 -20.02 -7.74 1.68
N THR A 255 -19.67 -9.01 1.81
CA THR A 255 -20.15 -9.82 2.94
C THR A 255 -19.58 -9.26 4.25
N GLU A 256 -20.37 -9.31 5.33
CA GLU A 256 -20.07 -8.66 6.62
C GLU A 256 -18.82 -9.19 7.34
N ARG A 257 -18.11 -10.19 6.78
CA ARG A 257 -17.01 -10.88 7.46
C ARG A 257 -15.78 -10.00 7.69
N ILE A 258 -15.60 -8.92 6.92
CA ILE A 258 -14.57 -7.91 7.20
C ILE A 258 -15.22 -6.74 7.93
N SER A 259 -15.63 -7.01 9.17
CA SER A 259 -16.20 -6.02 10.08
C SER A 259 -15.16 -4.99 10.57
N ASP A 260 -13.86 -5.28 10.39
CA ASP A 260 -12.77 -4.53 11.01
C ASP A 260 -12.40 -3.21 10.30
N ILE A 261 -12.80 -3.02 9.03
CA ILE A 261 -12.49 -1.80 8.25
C ILE A 261 -13.75 -1.22 7.60
N ASN A 262 -14.82 -1.08 8.39
CA ASN A 262 -15.97 -0.30 7.96
C ASN A 262 -15.70 1.19 8.19
N LEU A 263 -15.75 1.96 7.10
CA LEU A 263 -15.70 3.41 7.13
C LEU A 263 -17.13 3.96 7.08
N VAL A 264 -17.43 4.92 7.94
CA VAL A 264 -18.69 5.66 7.95
C VAL A 264 -18.42 7.15 7.85
N GLN A 265 -19.32 7.90 7.22
CA GLN A 265 -19.24 9.36 7.26
C GLN A 265 -19.78 9.86 8.61
N CYS A 266 -19.02 10.73 9.26
CA CYS A 266 -19.44 11.42 10.47
C CYS A 266 -20.63 12.35 10.16
N THR A 267 -21.70 12.26 10.94
CA THR A 267 -22.89 13.13 10.77
C THR A 267 -22.60 14.60 11.12
N GLY A 268 -21.62 14.87 11.98
CA GLY A 268 -21.27 16.25 12.38
C GLY A 268 -20.37 16.98 11.39
N CYS A 269 -19.34 16.32 10.85
CA CYS A 269 -18.32 16.98 10.00
C CYS A 269 -18.13 16.33 8.62
N THR A 270 -18.96 15.34 8.26
CA THR A 270 -18.99 14.61 6.98
C THR A 270 -17.70 13.87 6.59
N LYS A 271 -16.69 13.84 7.46
CA LYS A 271 -15.43 13.11 7.26
C LYS A 271 -15.64 11.61 7.47
N TRP A 272 -14.97 10.81 6.64
CA TRP A 272 -14.91 9.36 6.80
C TRP A 272 -14.13 8.99 8.07
N ARG A 273 -14.68 8.09 8.87
CA ARG A 273 -14.07 7.58 10.10
C ARG A 273 -14.22 6.06 10.19
N ILE A 274 -13.34 5.43 10.97
CA ILE A 274 -13.47 4.01 11.31
C ILE A 274 -14.67 3.82 12.24
N MET A 275 -15.56 2.89 11.90
CA MET A 275 -16.82 2.64 12.61
C MET A 275 -16.62 2.26 14.09
N ARG A 276 -15.50 1.60 14.44
CA ARG A 276 -15.20 1.07 15.78
C ARG A 276 -14.94 2.12 16.87
N LEU A 277 -14.75 3.38 16.48
CA LEU A 277 -14.49 4.45 17.45
C LEU A 277 -15.82 4.96 18.01
N ALA A 278 -15.88 5.25 19.31
CA ALA A 278 -17.09 5.81 19.91
C ALA A 278 -17.38 7.22 19.40
N ARG A 279 -16.33 8.00 19.11
CA ARG A 279 -16.46 9.37 18.58
C ARG A 279 -15.71 9.60 17.27
N CYS A 280 -16.03 10.70 16.61
CA CYS A 280 -15.29 11.14 15.42
C CYS A 280 -13.93 11.74 15.84
N TYR A 281 -12.83 11.18 15.36
CA TYR A 281 -11.48 11.73 15.60
C TYR A 281 -11.20 13.06 14.88
N TYR A 282 -12.11 13.52 14.01
CA TYR A 282 -12.01 14.85 13.40
C TYR A 282 -12.67 15.94 14.26
N CYS A 283 -13.95 15.77 14.62
CA CYS A 283 -14.74 16.82 15.27
C CYS A 283 -15.31 16.44 16.66
N GLY A 284 -15.14 15.18 17.10
CA GLY A 284 -15.63 14.71 18.40
C GLY A 284 -17.11 14.31 18.44
N THR A 285 -17.86 14.44 17.35
CA THR A 285 -19.25 13.99 17.28
C THR A 285 -19.36 12.50 17.64
N GLN A 286 -20.30 12.16 18.53
CA GLN A 286 -20.55 10.79 18.97
C GLN A 286 -21.13 9.95 17.83
N GLY A 287 -20.66 8.70 17.70
CA GLY A 287 -21.18 7.75 16.72
C GLY A 287 -22.57 7.27 17.09
N GLN A 288 -23.53 7.36 16.17
CA GLN A 288 -24.80 6.67 16.32
C GLN A 288 -24.55 5.15 16.20
N GLY A 289 -24.41 4.46 17.34
CA GLY A 289 -24.32 2.99 17.40
C GLY A 289 -23.08 2.37 18.07
N SER A 290 -22.19 3.15 18.71
CA SER A 290 -20.95 2.62 19.32
C SER A 290 -21.15 1.67 20.52
N ASN A 291 -22.36 1.58 21.09
CA ASN A 291 -22.60 0.77 22.29
C ASN A 291 -22.82 -0.73 22.06
N ARG A 292 -22.84 -1.26 20.82
CA ARG A 292 -23.19 -2.69 20.61
C ARG A 292 -22.14 -3.59 19.98
N LEU A 293 -21.12 -3.06 19.29
CA LEU A 293 -20.14 -3.91 18.58
C LEU A 293 -18.77 -4.03 19.26
N CYS A 294 -18.41 -3.10 20.15
CA CYS A 294 -17.10 -3.14 20.84
C CYS A 294 -17.10 -3.95 22.15
N ALA A 295 -18.26 -4.26 22.72
CA ALA A 295 -18.35 -4.96 24.01
C ALA A 295 -18.06 -6.48 23.92
N ASN A 296 -18.06 -7.06 22.71
CA ASN A 296 -17.98 -8.52 22.50
C ASN A 296 -16.89 -8.97 21.53
N LEU A 297 -15.89 -8.14 21.24
CA LEU A 297 -14.72 -8.63 20.51
C LEU A 297 -13.92 -9.55 21.45
N PRO A 298 -13.79 -10.86 21.15
CA PRO A 298 -12.95 -11.72 21.96
C PRO A 298 -11.53 -11.15 21.94
N SER A 299 -10.90 -11.07 23.11
CA SER A 299 -9.45 -10.88 23.19
C SER A 299 -8.80 -11.81 22.20
N ARG A 300 -8.01 -11.30 21.25
CA ARG A 300 -7.30 -12.10 20.24
C ARG A 300 -6.56 -13.24 20.94
N THR A 301 -7.15 -14.43 20.95
CA THR A 301 -6.42 -15.66 21.23
C THR A 301 -5.44 -15.77 20.08
N ARG A 302 -4.14 -15.68 20.39
CA ARG A 302 -3.07 -15.95 19.43
C ARG A 302 -3.40 -17.29 18.75
N VAL A 303 -3.71 -17.26 17.46
CA VAL A 303 -3.57 -18.46 16.62
C VAL A 303 -2.07 -18.70 16.55
N ARG A 304 -1.55 -19.43 17.55
CA ARG A 304 -0.31 -20.17 17.41
C ARG A 304 -0.58 -21.20 16.32
N THR A 305 -0.15 -20.91 15.09
CA THR A 305 0.10 -21.95 14.11
C THR A 305 1.23 -22.82 14.67
N ALA A 306 0.84 -23.88 15.36
CA ALA A 306 1.68 -25.05 15.50
C ALA A 306 1.66 -25.76 14.14
N PHE A 307 2.74 -25.63 13.38
CA PHE A 307 3.16 -26.66 12.43
C PHE A 307 4.68 -26.79 12.59
N ALA A 308 5.06 -28.00 13.00
CA ALA A 308 6.43 -28.49 13.05
C ALA A 308 6.94 -28.79 11.64
#